data_AF-A0A7V9GN79-F1
#
_entry.id   AF-A0A7V9GN79-F1
#
_cell.length_a   1.000
_cell.length_b   1.000
_cell.length_c   1.000
_cell.angle_alpha   90.00
_cell.angle_beta   90.00
_cell.angle_gamma   90.00
#
_symmetry.space_group_name_H-M   'P 1'
#
loop_
_entity.id
_entity.type
_entity.pdbx_description
1 polymer ?
#
loop_
_entity_poly.entity_id
_entity_poly.type
_entity_poly.pdbx_seq_one_letter_code
_entity_poly.pdbx_strand_id
1 'polypeptide(L)'
;MRNFKFSAFLGVILLLGACTNAPESDNAETTDAVNVDGTVAGEAYTVITNESNIEWFGTKVSGYHEGEIKLKGGQLMVNENNLVGGNFVIDMPAIAVTGPQGVNEEMNQKLLGHLKSPDFFEIEKHPEATFEVTSVTPFTGTVQDTTDALQASISEYKVTDPTHTVSGT
;
A
#
# COMPACT_ATOMS: atom_id res chain seq x y z
N MET A 1 -19.35 -10.27 73.71
CA MET A 1 -19.42 -9.03 72.90
C MET A 1 -18.04 -8.78 72.35
N ARG A 2 -17.79 -9.07 71.06
CA ARG A 2 -16.48 -8.91 70.42
C ARG A 2 -16.69 -8.20 69.08
N ASN A 3 -16.06 -7.04 68.96
CA ASN A 3 -16.40 -5.99 68.02
C ASN A 3 -15.79 -6.31 66.64
N PHE A 4 -16.61 -6.38 65.60
CA PHE A 4 -16.17 -6.64 64.22
C PHE A 4 -15.79 -5.30 63.58
N LYS A 5 -14.48 -5.05 63.38
CA LYS A 5 -14.03 -3.88 62.60
C LYS A 5 -13.99 -4.27 61.12
N PHE A 6 -14.97 -3.78 60.36
CA PHE A 6 -14.94 -3.80 58.90
C PHE A 6 -13.81 -2.87 58.43
N SER A 7 -12.74 -3.45 57.89
CA SER A 7 -11.70 -2.70 57.20
C SER A 7 -12.11 -2.58 55.73
N ALA A 8 -12.46 -1.36 55.30
CA ALA A 8 -12.77 -1.06 53.92
C ALA A 8 -11.47 -1.05 53.10
N PHE A 9 -11.26 -2.07 52.28
CA PHE A 9 -10.16 -2.12 51.33
C PHE A 9 -10.62 -1.47 50.02
N LEU A 10 -10.26 -0.20 49.83
CA LEU A 10 -10.53 0.55 48.60
C LEU A 10 -9.54 0.08 47.53
N GLY A 11 -9.94 -0.92 46.74
CA GLY A 11 -9.18 -1.38 45.59
C GLY A 11 -9.18 -0.34 44.49
N VAL A 12 -8.06 0.34 44.28
CA VAL A 12 -7.82 1.21 43.13
C VAL A 12 -7.70 0.31 41.89
N ILE A 13 -8.71 0.31 41.03
CA ILE A 13 -8.66 -0.33 39.72
C ILE A 13 -7.83 0.59 38.80
N LEU A 14 -6.61 0.17 38.52
CA LEU A 14 -5.75 0.79 37.52
C LEU A 14 -6.24 0.35 36.13
N LEU A 15 -7.03 1.21 35.47
CA LEU A 15 -7.41 1.04 34.06
C LEU A 15 -6.16 1.27 33.19
N LEU A 16 -5.53 0.18 32.74
CA LEU A 16 -4.52 0.23 31.68
C LEU A 16 -5.24 0.43 30.34
N GLY A 17 -5.51 1.70 29.99
CA GLY A 17 -5.93 2.05 28.64
C GLY A 17 -4.76 1.87 27.67
N ALA A 18 -4.82 0.84 26.81
CA ALA A 18 -3.91 0.73 25.70
C ALA A 18 -4.32 1.74 24.62
N CYS A 19 -3.71 2.92 24.62
CA CYS A 19 -3.80 3.83 23.49
C CYS A 19 -2.98 3.25 22.33
N THR A 20 -3.62 2.51 21.42
CA THR A 20 -3.02 2.18 20.12
C THR A 20 -3.23 3.38 19.19
N ASN A 21 -2.26 4.30 19.14
CA ASN A 21 -2.25 5.39 18.16
C ASN A 21 -1.70 4.89 16.81
N ALA A 22 -2.31 3.85 16.24
CA ALA A 22 -2.02 3.46 14.86
C ALA A 22 -2.72 4.46 13.93
N PRO A 23 -2.05 4.95 12.86
CA PRO A 23 -2.74 5.74 11.85
C PRO A 23 -3.92 4.94 11.30
N GLU A 24 -5.08 5.58 11.19
CA GLU A 24 -6.26 5.00 10.58
C GLU A 24 -6.00 4.91 9.07
N SER A 25 -5.92 3.67 8.55
CA SER A 25 -5.79 3.39 7.13
C SER A 25 -7.17 3.12 6.56
N ASP A 26 -7.42 3.57 5.33
CA ASP A 26 -8.59 3.14 4.57
C ASP A 26 -8.55 1.61 4.42
N ASN A 27 -9.71 0.97 4.56
CA ASN A 27 -9.84 -0.44 4.24
C ASN A 27 -9.80 -0.58 2.71
N ALA A 28 -9.04 -1.55 2.21
CA ALA A 28 -9.10 -1.91 0.81
C ALA A 28 -10.50 -2.44 0.48
N GLU A 29 -11.24 -1.72 -0.37
CA GLU A 29 -12.48 -2.23 -0.93
C GLU A 29 -12.14 -3.22 -2.05
N THR A 30 -12.37 -4.51 -1.81
CA THR A 30 -12.18 -5.56 -2.82
C THR A 30 -13.50 -5.88 -3.50
N THR A 31 -13.53 -5.89 -4.83
CA THR A 31 -14.65 -6.42 -5.61
C THR A 31 -14.36 -7.84 -6.08
N ASP A 32 -15.38 -8.55 -6.56
CA ASP A 32 -15.17 -9.79 -7.31
C ASP A 32 -14.25 -9.53 -8.52
N ALA A 33 -13.52 -10.56 -8.94
CA ALA A 33 -12.68 -10.51 -10.13
C ALA A 33 -13.51 -10.07 -11.35
N VAL A 34 -13.13 -8.93 -11.94
CA VAL A 34 -13.75 -8.42 -13.15
C VAL A 34 -13.05 -9.07 -14.34
N ASN A 35 -13.81 -9.65 -15.27
CA ASN A 35 -13.25 -10.06 -16.55
C ASN A 35 -12.99 -8.81 -17.36
N VAL A 36 -11.72 -8.54 -17.65
CA VAL A 36 -11.35 -7.46 -18.56
C VAL A 36 -11.40 -8.01 -19.97
N ASP A 37 -12.38 -7.55 -20.76
CA ASP A 37 -12.44 -7.89 -22.18
C ASP A 37 -11.28 -7.17 -22.89
N GLY A 38 -10.28 -7.95 -23.33
CA GLY A 38 -8.97 -7.51 -23.81
C GLY A 38 -8.94 -6.71 -25.12
N THR A 39 -9.99 -5.95 -25.43
CA THR A 39 -10.01 -5.03 -26.57
C THR A 39 -10.67 -3.71 -26.19
N VAL A 40 -9.88 -2.83 -25.58
CA VAL A 40 -10.22 -1.41 -25.46
C VAL A 40 -9.70 -0.69 -26.71
N ALA A 41 -10.58 -0.03 -27.46
CA ALA A 41 -10.18 0.73 -28.64
C ALA A 41 -9.38 1.98 -28.24
N GLY A 42 -8.21 2.17 -28.85
CA GLY A 42 -7.34 3.31 -28.60
C GLY A 42 -5.97 3.13 -29.25
N GLU A 43 -5.18 4.18 -29.21
CA GLU A 43 -3.75 4.12 -29.52
C GLU A 43 -3.00 3.49 -28.33
N ALA A 44 -2.10 2.56 -28.64
CA ALA A 44 -1.33 1.82 -27.65
C ALA A 44 0.02 2.48 -27.37
N TYR A 45 0.26 2.83 -26.11
CA TYR A 45 1.52 3.38 -25.61
C TYR A 45 2.25 2.33 -24.78
N THR A 46 3.49 2.02 -25.14
CA THR A 46 4.31 1.06 -24.38
C THR A 46 4.97 1.75 -23.20
N VAL A 47 4.92 1.12 -22.02
CA VAL A 47 5.59 1.62 -20.83
C VAL A 47 7.10 1.56 -20.99
N ILE A 48 7.78 2.67 -20.72
CA ILE A 48 9.25 2.77 -20.69
C ILE A 48 9.70 2.35 -19.30
N THR A 49 10.02 1.07 -19.12
CA THR A 49 10.24 0.46 -17.80
C THR A 49 11.44 1.03 -17.04
N ASN A 50 12.45 1.55 -17.75
CA ASN A 50 13.61 2.20 -17.13
C ASN A 50 13.34 3.63 -16.66
N GLU A 51 12.22 4.24 -17.06
CA GLU A 51 11.78 5.57 -16.64
C GLU A 51 10.53 5.51 -15.75
N SER A 52 10.11 4.30 -15.38
CA SER A 52 8.92 4.05 -14.58
C SER A 52 9.29 3.27 -13.32
N ASN A 53 8.71 3.63 -12.17
CA ASN A 53 9.00 2.97 -10.90
C ASN A 53 7.71 2.67 -10.13
N ILE A 54 7.72 1.59 -9.34
CA ILE A 54 6.70 1.35 -8.31
C ILE A 54 7.41 1.50 -6.98
N GLU A 55 6.99 2.48 -6.19
CA GLU A 55 7.43 2.68 -4.81
C GLU A 55 6.32 2.31 -3.84
N TRP A 56 6.68 1.73 -2.70
CA TRP A 56 5.72 1.34 -1.67
C TRP A 56 6.18 1.80 -0.29
N PHE A 57 5.20 2.07 0.56
CA PHE A 57 5.38 2.47 1.95
C PHE A 57 4.48 1.63 2.86
N GLY A 58 5.06 1.04 3.90
CA GLY A 58 4.34 0.28 4.92
C GLY A 58 4.59 0.87 6.30
N THR A 59 3.55 1.39 6.95
CA THR A 59 3.65 2.03 8.27
C THR A 59 3.23 1.11 9.41
N LYS A 60 3.77 1.35 10.60
CA LYS A 60 3.37 0.75 11.87
C LYS A 60 3.52 1.79 12.98
N VAL A 61 2.90 1.54 14.15
CA VAL A 61 3.00 2.45 15.31
C VAL A 61 4.45 2.81 15.68
N SER A 62 5.40 1.90 15.42
CA SER A 62 6.81 2.05 15.77
C SER A 62 7.73 2.48 14.62
N GLY A 63 7.20 2.83 13.43
CA GLY A 63 8.01 3.28 12.29
C GLY A 63 7.38 2.92 10.95
N TYR A 64 8.19 2.88 9.90
CA TYR A 64 7.75 2.50 8.56
C TYR A 64 8.82 1.67 7.85
N HIS A 65 8.47 1.14 6.68
CA HIS A 65 9.35 0.56 5.67
C HIS A 65 9.01 1.20 4.34
N GLU A 66 10.00 1.37 3.49
CA GLU A 66 9.83 1.79 2.10
C GLU A 66 10.62 0.85 1.19
N GLY A 67 10.21 0.80 -0.06
CA GLY A 67 10.85 -0.05 -1.04
C GLY A 67 10.34 0.19 -2.45
N GLU A 68 10.88 -0.60 -3.36
CA GLU A 68 10.62 -0.49 -4.78
C GLU A 68 10.28 -1.86 -5.38
N ILE A 69 9.56 -1.84 -6.50
CA ILE A 69 9.36 -2.99 -7.38
C ILE A 69 9.52 -2.51 -8.82
N LYS A 70 10.16 -3.32 -9.67
CA LYS A 70 10.37 -2.95 -11.07
C LYS A 70 9.22 -3.42 -11.96
N LEU A 71 8.95 -2.63 -12.99
CA LEU A 71 8.05 -3.04 -14.06
C LEU A 71 8.83 -3.92 -15.06
N LYS A 72 8.26 -5.07 -15.38
CA LYS A 72 8.70 -5.91 -16.49
C LYS A 72 8.20 -5.38 -17.83
N GLY A 73 7.04 -4.73 -17.83
CA GLY A 73 6.44 -4.14 -19.01
C GLY A 73 5.05 -3.58 -18.73
N GLY A 74 4.37 -3.17 -19.79
CA GLY A 74 3.01 -2.67 -19.71
C GLY A 74 2.61 -1.92 -20.97
N GLN A 75 1.31 -1.69 -21.11
CA GLN A 75 0.73 -0.93 -22.19
C GLN A 75 -0.38 -0.05 -21.65
N LEU A 76 -0.49 1.17 -22.14
CA LEU A 76 -1.59 2.07 -21.87
C LEU A 76 -2.38 2.28 -23.17
N MET A 77 -3.70 2.29 -23.05
CA MET A 77 -4.61 2.54 -24.17
C MET A 77 -5.18 3.94 -24.04
N VAL A 78 -4.96 4.77 -25.05
CA VAL A 78 -5.39 6.17 -25.08
C VAL A 78 -6.33 6.41 -26.25
N ASN A 79 -7.49 7.02 -25.99
CA ASN A 79 -8.44 7.41 -27.03
C ASN A 79 -8.80 8.89 -26.85
N GLU A 80 -8.66 9.69 -27.91
CA GLU A 80 -8.95 11.13 -27.90
C GLU A 80 -8.32 11.86 -26.68
N ASN A 81 -7.05 11.54 -26.38
CA ASN A 81 -6.29 12.05 -25.22
C ASN A 81 -6.75 11.57 -23.83
N ASN A 82 -7.69 10.63 -23.76
CA ASN A 82 -8.14 10.02 -22.50
C ASN A 82 -7.54 8.63 -22.31
N LEU A 83 -7.04 8.34 -21.11
CA LEU A 83 -6.69 6.97 -20.74
C LEU A 83 -7.97 6.15 -20.65
N VAL A 84 -8.05 5.06 -21.42
CA VAL A 84 -9.24 4.20 -21.50
C VAL A 84 -8.97 2.77 -21.01
N GLY A 85 -7.70 2.41 -20.81
CA GLY A 85 -7.33 1.10 -20.31
C GLY A 85 -5.81 0.91 -20.31
N GLY A 86 -5.38 -0.31 -20.01
CA GLY A 86 -3.96 -0.65 -20.00
C GLY A 86 -3.64 -1.69 -18.93
N ASN A 87 -2.38 -2.10 -18.90
CA ASN A 87 -1.88 -3.04 -17.93
C ASN A 87 -0.43 -2.74 -17.57
N PHE A 88 -0.03 -3.16 -16.39
CA PHE A 88 1.35 -3.19 -15.93
C PHE A 88 1.71 -4.61 -15.53
N VAL A 89 2.88 -5.08 -15.96
CA VAL A 89 3.47 -6.35 -15.52
C VAL A 89 4.62 -6.02 -14.59
N ILE A 90 4.56 -6.56 -13.39
CA ILE A 90 5.44 -6.26 -12.26
C ILE A 90 6.41 -7.43 -12.08
N ASP A 91 7.71 -7.14 -11.97
CA ASP A 91 8.77 -8.10 -11.71
C ASP A 91 8.89 -8.33 -10.19
N MET A 92 8.21 -9.37 -9.68
CA MET A 92 8.14 -9.65 -8.25
C MET A 92 9.51 -10.07 -7.65
N PRO A 93 10.37 -10.83 -8.34
CA PRO A 93 11.75 -11.05 -7.90
C PRO A 93 12.55 -9.77 -7.66
N ALA A 94 12.25 -8.68 -8.38
CA ALA A 94 12.91 -7.39 -8.24
C ALA A 94 12.42 -6.54 -7.05
N ILE A 95 11.48 -7.03 -6.23
CA ILE A 95 11.07 -6.33 -5.00
C ILE A 95 12.27 -6.09 -4.08
N ALA A 96 12.35 -4.86 -3.56
CA ALA A 96 13.40 -4.39 -2.66
C ALA A 96 12.78 -3.63 -1.48
N VAL A 97 13.47 -3.66 -0.33
CA VAL A 97 13.23 -2.80 0.83
C VAL A 97 14.39 -1.80 0.87
N THR A 98 14.13 -0.53 0.61
CA THR A 98 15.15 0.51 0.45
C THR A 98 15.31 1.40 1.69
N GLY A 99 14.37 1.36 2.64
CA GLY A 99 14.46 2.17 3.87
C GLY A 99 13.34 1.88 4.89
N PRO A 100 13.27 2.62 6.02
CA PRO A 100 13.92 3.90 6.30
C PRO A 100 15.21 3.85 7.14
N GLN A 101 15.89 5.00 7.15
CA GLN A 101 17.05 5.29 8.00
C GLN A 101 16.77 5.00 9.49
N GLY A 102 17.62 4.18 10.13
CA GLY A 102 17.52 3.80 11.56
C GLY A 102 17.21 2.31 11.80
N VAL A 103 16.97 1.55 10.73
CA VAL A 103 16.68 0.12 10.77
C VAL A 103 17.95 -0.68 10.50
N ASN A 104 18.27 -1.59 11.41
CA ASN A 104 19.29 -2.63 11.24
C ASN A 104 19.07 -3.33 9.88
N GLU A 105 20.07 -3.36 9.01
CA GLU A 105 20.05 -4.05 7.70
C GLU A 105 19.43 -5.46 7.80
N GLU A 106 19.70 -6.16 8.90
CA GLU A 106 19.11 -7.47 9.20
C GLU A 106 17.57 -7.48 9.18
N MET A 107 16.93 -6.42 9.66
CA MET A 107 15.47 -6.30 9.69
C MET A 107 14.88 -6.04 8.31
N ASN A 108 15.56 -5.24 7.48
CA ASN A 108 15.14 -5.05 6.08
C ASN A 108 15.28 -6.36 5.29
N GLN A 109 16.38 -7.09 5.50
CA GLN A 109 16.57 -8.41 4.89
C GLN A 109 15.54 -9.44 5.39
N LYS A 110 15.16 -9.41 6.68
CA LYS A 110 14.07 -10.25 7.21
C LYS A 110 12.73 -9.92 6.56
N LEU A 111 12.38 -8.63 6.42
CA LEU A 111 11.16 -8.23 5.74
C LEU A 111 11.17 -8.66 4.28
N LEU A 112 12.24 -8.36 3.55
CA LEU A 112 12.41 -8.76 2.15
C LEU A 112 12.27 -10.28 1.98
N GLY A 113 12.91 -11.05 2.85
CA GLY A 113 12.79 -12.52 2.87
C GLY A 113 11.36 -12.99 3.10
N HIS A 114 10.62 -12.36 4.03
CA HIS A 114 9.22 -12.69 4.29
C HIS A 114 8.33 -12.35 3.09
N LEU A 115 8.46 -11.15 2.50
CA LEU A 115 7.68 -10.74 1.33
C LEU A 115 7.87 -11.72 0.16
N LYS A 116 9.09 -12.22 -0.06
CA LYS A 116 9.41 -13.18 -1.12
C LYS A 116 8.95 -14.62 -0.83
N SER A 117 8.66 -14.94 0.42
CA SER A 117 8.39 -16.30 0.86
C SER A 117 6.99 -16.82 0.46
N PRO A 118 6.74 -18.14 0.57
CA PRO A 118 5.41 -18.73 0.39
C PRO A 118 4.32 -18.21 1.33
N ASP A 119 4.70 -17.58 2.45
CA ASP A 119 3.73 -17.00 3.41
C ASP A 119 3.19 -15.64 2.94
N PHE A 120 3.73 -15.08 1.84
CA PHE A 120 3.31 -13.80 1.29
C PHE A 120 3.17 -13.86 -0.23
N PHE A 121 4.13 -13.35 -1.02
CA PHE A 121 3.98 -13.30 -2.48
C PHE A 121 4.37 -14.60 -3.20
N GLU A 122 5.06 -15.53 -2.54
CA GLU A 122 5.52 -16.79 -3.13
C GLU A 122 6.17 -16.61 -4.51
N ILE A 123 7.16 -15.70 -4.59
CA ILE A 123 7.68 -15.20 -5.88
C ILE A 123 8.30 -16.26 -6.79
N GLU A 124 8.70 -17.40 -6.23
CA GLU A 124 9.21 -18.54 -7.01
C GLU A 124 8.11 -19.21 -7.84
N LYS A 125 6.85 -19.15 -7.38
CA LYS A 125 5.67 -19.63 -8.13
C LYS A 125 4.93 -18.51 -8.84
N HIS A 126 4.99 -17.30 -8.30
CA HIS A 126 4.35 -16.10 -8.83
C HIS A 126 5.39 -15.01 -9.12
N PRO A 127 6.27 -15.20 -10.12
CA PRO A 127 7.35 -14.25 -10.42
C PRO A 127 6.84 -12.95 -11.07
N GLU A 128 5.58 -12.92 -11.49
CA GLU A 128 4.95 -11.77 -12.11
C GLU A 128 3.63 -11.47 -11.39
N ALA A 129 3.38 -10.20 -11.15
CA ALA A 129 2.06 -9.69 -10.82
C ALA A 129 1.59 -8.78 -11.97
N THR A 130 0.29 -8.75 -12.21
CA THR A 130 -0.30 -7.90 -13.25
C THR A 130 -1.30 -6.98 -12.59
N PHE A 131 -1.26 -5.70 -12.94
CA PHE A 131 -2.35 -4.78 -12.68
C PHE A 131 -3.02 -4.46 -14.01
N GLU A 132 -4.32 -4.71 -14.12
CA GLU A 132 -5.11 -4.41 -15.30
C GLU A 132 -6.10 -3.28 -15.00
N VAL A 133 -6.07 -2.22 -15.80
CA VAL A 133 -6.97 -1.08 -15.65
C VAL A 133 -8.37 -1.49 -16.07
N THR A 134 -9.31 -1.45 -15.13
CA THR A 134 -10.72 -1.80 -15.34
C THR A 134 -11.62 -0.57 -15.44
N SER A 135 -11.20 0.57 -14.88
CA SER A 135 -11.98 1.80 -14.89
C SER A 135 -11.10 3.03 -14.80
N VAL A 136 -11.46 4.06 -15.55
CA VAL A 136 -10.89 5.41 -15.46
C VAL A 136 -12.05 6.39 -15.40
N THR A 137 -12.16 7.12 -14.30
CA THR A 137 -13.26 8.08 -14.08
C THR A 137 -12.71 9.43 -13.64
N PRO A 138 -13.37 10.56 -13.97
CA PRO A 138 -12.98 11.85 -13.44
C PRO A 138 -12.96 11.84 -11.91
N PHE A 139 -11.91 12.39 -11.32
CA PHE A 139 -11.83 12.53 -9.88
C PHE A 139 -12.80 13.64 -9.42
N THR A 140 -13.76 13.29 -8.57
CA THR A 140 -14.73 14.25 -8.00
C THR A 140 -14.60 14.40 -6.49
N GLY A 141 -13.57 13.79 -5.89
CA GLY A 141 -13.35 13.77 -4.45
C GLY A 141 -12.66 15.03 -3.93
N THR A 142 -12.39 15.03 -2.62
CA THR A 142 -11.41 15.94 -2.01
C THR A 142 -10.20 15.10 -1.62
N VAL A 143 -9.00 15.58 -1.92
CA VAL A 143 -7.77 14.93 -1.42
C VAL A 143 -7.77 15.10 0.10
N GLN A 144 -8.03 14.01 0.83
CA GLN A 144 -7.90 13.99 2.28
C GLN A 144 -6.47 13.64 2.65
N ASP A 145 -5.78 14.60 3.26
CA ASP A 145 -4.44 14.39 3.78
C ASP A 145 -4.53 13.90 5.23
N THR A 146 -4.45 12.58 5.43
CA THR A 146 -4.33 11.98 6.76
C THR A 146 -2.87 12.08 7.24
N THR A 147 -2.37 13.30 7.37
CA THR A 147 -1.01 13.59 7.85
C THR A 147 -0.74 12.92 9.21
N ASP A 148 -0.14 11.73 9.20
CA ASP A 148 0.67 11.21 10.29
C ASP A 148 2.01 11.95 10.26
N ALA A 149 2.55 12.36 11.41
CA ALA A 149 3.85 13.03 11.47
C ALA A 149 5.00 12.13 10.96
N LEU A 150 4.82 10.80 11.01
CA LEU A 150 5.74 9.83 10.39
C LEU A 150 5.64 9.81 8.85
N GLN A 151 4.56 10.34 8.30
CA GLN A 151 4.30 10.47 6.86
C GLN A 151 4.79 11.80 6.26
N ALA A 152 5.46 12.67 7.03
CA ALA A 152 6.02 13.91 6.48
C ALA A 152 7.04 13.64 5.34
N SER A 153 7.78 12.52 5.40
CA SER A 153 8.70 12.08 4.34
C SER A 153 7.99 11.52 3.11
N ILE A 154 6.77 10.99 3.23
CA ILE A 154 6.00 10.46 2.08
C ILE A 154 5.24 11.57 1.33
N SER A 155 5.42 12.84 1.73
CA SER A 155 4.74 13.98 1.11
C SER A 155 5.05 14.14 -0.38
N GLU A 156 6.20 13.63 -0.85
CA GLU A 156 6.56 13.64 -2.27
C GLU A 156 5.66 12.75 -3.13
N TYR A 157 5.02 11.73 -2.54
CA TYR A 157 4.11 10.81 -3.24
C TYR A 157 2.64 11.26 -3.19
N LYS A 158 2.37 12.43 -2.61
CA LYS A 158 1.02 12.99 -2.58
C LYS A 158 0.65 13.48 -3.97
N VAL A 159 -0.41 12.89 -4.54
CA VAL A 159 -1.03 13.43 -5.75
C VAL A 159 -1.76 14.72 -5.36
N THR A 160 -1.13 15.87 -5.64
CA THR A 160 -1.64 17.19 -5.20
C THR A 160 -2.82 17.70 -6.01
N ASP A 161 -2.97 17.22 -7.24
CA ASP A 161 -4.04 17.65 -8.16
C ASP A 161 -4.52 16.46 -9.03
N PRO A 162 -5.20 15.47 -8.43
CA PRO A 162 -5.69 14.31 -9.16
C PRO A 162 -6.82 14.72 -10.11
N THR A 163 -6.71 14.30 -11.37
CA THR A 163 -7.74 14.53 -12.39
C THR A 163 -8.67 13.32 -12.58
N HIS A 164 -8.19 12.12 -12.25
CA HIS A 164 -8.90 10.87 -12.46
C HIS A 164 -8.67 9.89 -11.31
N THR A 165 -9.66 9.01 -11.09
CA THR A 165 -9.49 7.77 -10.34
C THR A 165 -9.29 6.64 -11.34
N VAL A 166 -8.23 5.85 -11.13
CA VAL A 166 -7.96 4.63 -11.90
C VAL A 166 -8.17 3.44 -10.98
N SER A 167 -8.99 2.47 -11.41
CA SER A 167 -9.21 1.21 -10.71
C SER A 167 -8.74 0.05 -11.57
N GLY A 168 -8.34 -1.03 -10.92
CA GLY A 168 -7.85 -2.22 -11.60
C GLY A 168 -7.85 -3.45 -10.71
N THR A 169 -7.44 -4.57 -11.30
CA THR A 169 -7.32 -5.88 -10.65
C THR A 169 -5.93 -6.47 -10.84
#